data_AF-A0A822IP62-F1
#
_entry.id   AF-A0A822IP62-F1
#
_cell.length_a   1.000
_cell.length_b   1.000
_cell.length_c   1.000
_cell.angle_alpha   90.00
_cell.angle_beta   90.00
_cell.angle_gamma   90.00
#
_symmetry.space_group_name_H-M   'P 1'
#
loop_
_entity.id
_entity.type
_entity.pdbx_description
1 polymer ?
#
loop_
_entity_poly.entity_id
_entity_poly.type
_entity_poly.pdbx_seq_one_letter_code
_entity_poly.pdbx_strand_id
1 'polypeptide(L)'
;MEEPARINNSTDLKKLVDEKGKDWLVAAMVEGSIGYHTPKHAEILIEKALRGETVDWCERCDACFKRDLFEMINYDIRHMLFLEDRNAAKAKRLVETVKVISGMGSEAQMSVSLAYPTMNI
;
A
#
# COMPACT_ATOMS: atom_id res chain seq x y z
N MET A 1 -7.84 -4.35 -19.61
CA MET A 1 -7.76 -3.35 -18.53
C MET A 1 -6.74 -2.32 -18.97
N GLU A 2 -7.14 -1.06 -19.12
CA GLU A 2 -6.21 0.03 -19.38
C GLU A 2 -5.24 0.17 -18.19
N GLU A 3 -3.98 0.50 -18.47
CA GLU A 3 -3.01 0.70 -17.40
C GLU A 3 -3.42 1.95 -16.59
N PRO A 4 -3.55 1.85 -15.26
CA PRO A 4 -4.02 2.96 -14.46
C PRO A 4 -3.05 4.13 -14.53
N ALA A 5 -3.57 5.35 -14.35
CA ALA A 5 -2.77 6.55 -14.36
C ALA A 5 -1.59 6.43 -13.39
N ARG A 6 -0.38 6.51 -13.94
CA ARG A 6 0.86 6.38 -13.17
C ARG A 6 1.06 7.61 -12.29
N ILE A 7 1.32 7.39 -11.01
CA ILE A 7 1.64 8.43 -10.04
C ILE A 7 3.11 8.81 -10.20
N ASN A 8 3.40 10.04 -10.65
CA ASN A 8 4.79 10.46 -10.88
C ASN A 8 5.30 11.48 -9.85
N ASN A 9 4.40 12.03 -9.03
CA ASN A 9 4.73 13.07 -8.05
C ASN A 9 3.67 13.10 -6.93
N SER A 10 3.91 13.93 -5.92
CA SER A 10 3.02 14.10 -4.78
C SER A 10 1.64 14.66 -5.14
N THR A 11 1.51 15.43 -6.22
CA THR A 11 0.22 15.99 -6.67
C THR A 11 -0.68 14.90 -7.23
N ASP A 12 -0.12 14.00 -8.06
CA ASP A 12 -0.85 12.84 -8.57
C ASP A 12 -1.28 11.92 -7.42
N LEU A 13 -0.37 11.69 -6.47
CA LEU A 13 -0.65 10.85 -5.30
C LEU A 13 -1.77 11.44 -4.44
N LYS A 14 -1.74 12.76 -4.23
CA LYS A 14 -2.78 13.47 -3.47
C LYS A 14 -4.15 13.33 -4.12
N LYS A 15 -4.26 13.44 -5.44
CA LYS A 15 -5.53 13.22 -6.16
C LYS A 15 -6.07 11.81 -5.91
N LEU A 16 -5.21 10.78 -5.99
CA LEU A 16 -5.61 9.41 -5.69
C LEU A 16 -6.10 9.25 -4.25
N VAL A 17 -5.41 9.88 -3.29
CA VAL A 17 -5.83 9.86 -1.88
C VAL A 17 -7.18 10.55 -1.68
N ASP A 18 -7.43 11.67 -2.37
CA ASP A 18 -8.70 12.39 -2.34
C ASP A 18 -9.85 11.56 -2.97
N GLU A 19 -9.56 10.77 -4.00
CA GLU A 19 -10.53 9.93 -4.72
C GLU A 19 -10.85 8.59 -4.01
N LYS A 20 -9.82 7.87 -3.55
CA LYS A 20 -9.92 6.51 -2.99
C LYS A 20 -9.86 6.47 -1.46
N GLY A 21 -9.30 7.50 -0.83
CA GLY A 21 -9.03 7.56 0.60
C GLY A 21 -7.67 7.00 1.00
N LYS A 22 -7.06 7.56 2.06
CA LYS A 22 -5.75 7.13 2.58
C LYS A 22 -5.75 5.67 3.01
N ASP A 23 -6.82 5.20 3.65
CA ASP A 23 -6.94 3.81 4.12
C ASP A 23 -6.87 2.80 2.98
N TRP A 24 -7.44 3.15 1.82
CA TRP A 24 -7.38 2.31 0.62
C TRP A 24 -5.94 2.17 0.14
N LEU A 25 -5.18 3.27 0.12
CA LEU A 25 -3.79 3.27 -0.31
C LEU A 25 -2.88 2.51 0.67
N VAL A 26 -3.13 2.66 1.98
CA VAL A 26 -2.45 1.85 3.00
C VAL A 26 -2.71 0.36 2.75
N ALA A 27 -3.97 -0.03 2.51
CA ALA A 27 -4.31 -1.41 2.21
C ALA A 27 -3.66 -1.91 0.91
N ALA A 28 -3.58 -1.07 -0.13
CA ALA A 28 -2.89 -1.40 -1.37
C ALA A 28 -1.40 -1.71 -1.13
N MET A 29 -0.71 -0.89 -0.32
CA MET A 29 0.70 -1.12 0.02
C MET A 29 0.91 -2.36 0.90
N VAL A 30 -0.01 -2.66 1.82
CA VAL A 30 0.05 -3.88 2.62
C VAL A 30 -0.13 -5.11 1.73
N GLU A 31 -1.16 -5.15 0.89
CA GLU A 31 -1.45 -6.28 0.01
C GLU A 31 -0.39 -6.47 -1.09
N GLY A 32 0.00 -5.39 -1.78
CA GLY A 32 1.00 -5.44 -2.84
C GLY A 32 2.41 -5.84 -2.35
N SER A 33 2.66 -5.66 -1.05
CA SER A 33 3.86 -6.13 -0.38
C SER A 33 3.69 -7.49 0.32
N ILE A 34 2.52 -8.11 0.20
CA ILE A 34 2.15 -9.39 0.84
C ILE A 34 2.38 -9.34 2.36
N GLY A 35 2.04 -8.20 2.96
CA GLY A 35 2.17 -7.94 4.38
C GLY A 35 3.56 -7.50 4.84
N TYR A 36 4.55 -7.34 3.96
CA TYR A 36 5.88 -6.84 4.35
C TYR A 36 5.81 -5.45 5.01
N HIS A 37 4.97 -4.55 4.49
CA HIS A 37 4.64 -3.31 5.17
C HIS A 37 3.52 -3.55 6.19
N THR A 38 3.77 -3.20 7.45
CA THR A 38 2.68 -2.98 8.41
C THR A 38 1.88 -1.75 7.99
N PRO A 39 0.60 -1.61 8.40
CA PRO A 39 -0.20 -0.42 8.10
C PRO A 39 0.51 0.88 8.51
N LYS A 40 1.16 0.89 9.68
CA LYS A 40 1.95 2.04 10.14
C LYS A 40 3.15 2.34 9.23
N HIS A 41 3.87 1.32 8.77
CA HIS A 41 4.98 1.53 7.85
C HIS A 41 4.51 2.06 6.49
N ALA A 42 3.44 1.48 5.93
CA ALA A 42 2.83 1.95 4.70
C ALA A 42 2.38 3.41 4.81
N GLU A 43 1.73 3.79 5.92
CA GLU A 43 1.32 5.17 6.17
C GLU A 43 2.50 6.15 6.15
N ILE A 44 3.62 5.81 6.80
CA ILE A 44 4.84 6.63 6.79
C ILE A 44 5.36 6.82 5.36
N LEU A 45 5.38 5.76 4.55
CA LEU A 45 5.84 5.82 3.15
C LEU A 45 4.94 6.72 2.30
N ILE A 46 3.62 6.64 2.48
CA ILE A 46 2.65 7.51 1.80
C ILE A 46 2.89 8.97 2.19
N GLU A 47 3.11 9.25 3.48
CA GLU A 47 3.37 10.61 3.95
C GLU A 47 4.70 11.18 3.43
N LYS A 48 5.74 10.36 3.36
CA LYS A 48 7.01 10.73 2.72
C LYS A 48 6.79 11.09 1.25
N ALA A 49 6.08 10.24 0.50
CA ALA A 49 5.77 10.48 -0.91
C ALA A 49 4.91 11.74 -1.11
N LEU A 50 3.93 11.99 -0.24
CA LEU A 50 3.12 13.22 -0.25
C LEU A 50 3.94 14.49 0.04
N ARG A 51 5.03 14.39 0.83
CA ARG A 51 6.00 15.48 1.02
C ARG A 51 6.97 15.65 -0.16
N GLY A 52 6.90 14.78 -1.16
CA GLY A 52 7.76 14.82 -2.35
C GLY A 52 9.06 14.02 -2.21
N GLU A 53 9.20 13.19 -1.18
CA GLU A 53 10.31 12.24 -1.11
C GLU A 53 10.13 11.19 -2.23
N THR A 54 11.18 10.99 -3.02
CA THR A 54 11.18 10.05 -4.16
C THR A 54 11.95 8.77 -3.88
N VAL A 55 12.70 8.73 -2.77
CA VAL A 55 13.64 7.66 -2.42
C VAL A 55 13.25 7.02 -1.10
N ASP A 56 13.21 5.69 -1.06
CA ASP A 56 13.12 4.93 0.19
C ASP A 56 14.18 3.82 0.26
N TRP A 57 14.66 3.58 1.48
CA TRP A 57 15.78 2.67 1.75
C TRP A 57 15.34 1.39 2.47
N CYS A 58 14.04 1.10 2.56
CA CYS A 58 13.63 -0.23 2.98
C CYS A 58 14.13 -1.28 1.97
N GLU A 59 14.41 -2.48 2.46
CA GLU A 59 15.03 -3.54 1.67
C GLU A 59 14.20 -3.87 0.43
N ARG A 60 12.87 -3.92 0.53
CA ARG A 60 11.98 -4.08 -0.63
C ARG A 60 12.16 -2.97 -1.68
N CYS A 61 12.18 -1.70 -1.27
CA CYS A 61 12.31 -0.58 -2.20
C CYS A 61 13.68 -0.59 -2.90
N ASP A 62 14.75 -0.84 -2.15
CA ASP A 62 16.11 -0.92 -2.70
C ASP A 62 16.25 -2.10 -3.68
N ALA A 63 15.86 -3.30 -3.24
CA ALA A 63 16.07 -4.53 -4.00
C ALA A 63 15.16 -4.66 -5.23
N CYS A 64 13.88 -4.28 -5.10
CA CYS A 64 12.88 -4.51 -6.16
C CYS A 64 12.64 -3.28 -7.04
N PHE A 65 12.87 -2.08 -6.52
CA PHE A 65 12.46 -0.83 -7.17
C PHE A 65 13.60 0.18 -7.33
N LYS A 66 14.86 -0.22 -7.10
CA LYS A 66 16.04 0.66 -7.19
C LYS A 66 15.90 1.93 -6.35
N ARG A 67 15.23 1.81 -5.21
CA ARG A 67 14.90 2.88 -4.25
C ARG A 67 13.85 3.88 -4.75
N ASP A 68 13.19 3.64 -5.88
CA ASP A 68 12.13 4.51 -6.39
C ASP A 68 10.83 4.27 -5.60
N LEU A 69 10.52 5.21 -4.69
CA LEU A 69 9.33 5.13 -3.84
C LEU A 69 8.03 5.21 -4.65
N PHE A 70 8.00 6.02 -5.71
CA PHE A 70 6.81 6.15 -6.55
C PHE A 70 6.58 4.90 -7.39
N GLU A 71 7.64 4.26 -7.92
CA GLU A 71 7.49 2.98 -8.63
C GLU A 71 6.97 1.88 -7.71
N MET A 72 7.47 1.79 -6.46
CA MET A 72 6.95 0.83 -5.48
C MET A 72 5.46 1.06 -5.19
N ILE A 73 5.06 2.32 -4.94
CA ILE A 73 3.66 2.68 -4.70
C ILE A 73 2.79 2.38 -5.94
N ASN A 74 3.27 2.67 -7.15
CA ASN A 74 2.55 2.36 -8.39
C ASN A 74 2.36 0.85 -8.60
N TYR A 75 3.36 0.04 -8.25
CA TYR A 75 3.23 -1.42 -8.28
C TYR A 75 2.09 -1.88 -7.36
N ASP A 76 2.06 -1.39 -6.13
CA ASP A 76 1.05 -1.74 -5.13
C ASP A 76 -0.37 -1.28 -5.54
N ILE A 77 -0.49 -0.06 -6.06
CA ILE A 77 -1.75 0.49 -6.61
C ILE A 77 -2.27 -0.38 -7.76
N ARG A 78 -1.41 -0.75 -8.72
CA ARG A 78 -1.78 -1.60 -9.85
C ARG A 78 -2.33 -2.94 -9.37
N HIS A 79 -1.71 -3.53 -8.36
CA HIS A 79 -2.17 -4.79 -7.80
C HIS A 79 -3.55 -4.66 -7.15
N MET A 80 -3.76 -3.60 -6.35
CA MET A 80 -5.05 -3.35 -5.71
C MET A 80 -6.17 -3.06 -6.72
N LEU A 81 -5.90 -2.29 -7.77
CA LEU A 81 -6.89 -2.01 -8.82
C LEU A 81 -7.28 -3.28 -9.59
N PHE A 82 -6.30 -4.15 -9.88
CA PHE A 82 -6.59 -5.45 -10.48
C PHE A 82 -7.44 -6.35 -9.55
N LEU A 83 -7.18 -6.30 -8.24
CA LEU A 83 -7.98 -7.00 -7.25
C LEU A 83 -9.42 -6.47 -7.20
N GLU A 84 -9.60 -5.14 -7.23
CA GLU A 84 -10.92 -4.50 -7.27
C GLU A 84 -11.72 -4.89 -8.51
N ASP A 85 -11.11 -4.86 -9.69
CA ASP A 85 -11.73 -5.21 -10.96
C ASP A 85 -12.23 -6.66 -10.96
N ARG A 86 -11.43 -7.59 -10.40
CA ARG A 86 -11.80 -9.01 -10.34
C ARG A 86 -12.73 -9.36 -9.19
N ASN A 87 -12.57 -8.72 -8.04
CA ASN A 87 -13.30 -9.04 -6.82
C ASN A 87 -13.36 -7.84 -5.86
N ALA A 88 -14.20 -6.86 -6.19
CA ALA A 88 -14.44 -5.68 -5.36
C ALA A 88 -14.83 -6.02 -3.90
N ALA A 89 -15.55 -7.13 -3.67
CA ALA A 89 -15.91 -7.55 -2.32
C ALA A 89 -14.67 -7.97 -1.50
N LYS A 90 -13.70 -8.65 -2.13
CA LYS A 90 -12.41 -9.00 -1.51
C LYS A 90 -11.59 -7.75 -1.21
N ALA A 91 -11.48 -6.82 -2.17
CA ALA A 91 -10.78 -5.56 -1.96
C ALA A 91 -11.39 -4.74 -0.80
N LYS A 92 -12.72 -4.70 -0.69
CA LYS A 92 -13.40 -4.04 0.43
C LYS A 92 -13.05 -4.69 1.77
N ARG A 93 -13.11 -6.02 1.87
CA ARG A 93 -12.73 -6.74 3.11
C ARG A 93 -11.28 -6.48 3.48
N LEU A 94 -10.38 -6.45 2.51
CA LEU A 94 -8.97 -6.14 2.72
C LEU A 94 -8.79 -4.77 3.37
N VAL A 95 -9.45 -3.73 2.84
CA VAL A 95 -9.40 -2.38 3.44
C VAL A 95 -9.93 -2.39 4.87
N GLU A 96 -11.05 -3.07 5.13
CA GLU A 96 -11.63 -3.20 6.47
C GLU A 96 -10.69 -3.94 7.43
N THR A 97 -10.06 -5.04 7.00
CA THR A 97 -9.09 -5.79 7.79
C THR A 97 -7.86 -4.94 8.13
N VAL A 98 -7.31 -4.23 7.14
CA VAL A 98 -6.15 -3.34 7.35
C VAL A 98 -6.48 -2.21 8.33
N LYS A 99 -7.70 -1.66 8.31
CA LYS A 99 -8.17 -0.68 9.30
C LYS A 99 -8.21 -1.25 10.73
N VAL A 100 -8.63 -2.50 10.89
CA VAL A 100 -8.61 -3.14 12.21
C VAL A 100 -7.17 -3.33 12.69
N ILE A 101 -6.26 -3.74 11.79
CA ILE A 101 -4.84 -3.93 12.11
C ILE A 101 -4.17 -2.59 12.46
N SER A 102 -4.51 -1.50 11.77
CA SER A 102 -3.90 -0.18 12.04
C SER A 102 -4.21 0.35 13.45
N GLY A 103 -5.35 -0.05 14.04
CA GLY A 103 -5.70 0.24 15.42
C GLY A 103 -4.93 -0.58 16.48
N MET A 104 -4.15 -1.58 16.06
CA MET A 104 -3.36 -2.42 16.97
C MET A 104 -2.01 -1.78 17.32
N GLY A 105 -1.42 -2.20 18.44
CA GLY A 105 -0.05 -1.84 18.81
C GLY A 105 0.98 -2.39 17.81
N SER A 106 2.16 -1.76 17.74
CA SER A 106 3.21 -2.08 16.75
C SER A 106 3.60 -3.57 16.74
N GLU A 107 3.70 -4.20 17.91
CA GLU A 107 4.05 -5.63 18.04
C GLU A 107 2.98 -6.54 17.44
N ALA A 108 1.70 -6.20 17.64
CA ALA A 108 0.57 -6.93 17.06
C ALA A 108 0.52 -6.72 15.54
N GLN A 109 0.77 -5.51 15.04
CA GLN A 109 0.85 -5.27 13.60
C GLN A 109 1.97 -6.09 12.95
N MET A 110 3.14 -6.16 13.58
CA MET A 110 4.24 -7.01 13.10
C MET A 110 3.87 -8.50 13.10
N SER A 111 3.21 -8.97 14.15
CA SER A 111 2.76 -10.37 14.22
C SER A 111 1.79 -10.71 13.09
N VAL A 112 0.85 -9.81 12.79
CA VAL A 112 -0.08 -9.97 11.66
C VAL A 112 0.63 -9.92 10.32
N SER A 113 1.57 -8.98 10.13
CA SER A 113 2.42 -8.88 8.95
C SER A 113 3.18 -10.18 8.65
N LEU A 114 3.75 -10.82 9.68
CA LEU A 114 4.43 -12.12 9.55
C LEU A 114 3.49 -13.28 9.20
N ALA A 115 2.22 -13.19 9.59
CA ALA A 115 1.20 -14.19 9.28
C ALA A 115 0.47 -13.92 7.95
N TYR A 116 0.61 -12.72 7.36
CA TYR A 116 -0.20 -12.22 6.25
C TYR A 116 -0.34 -13.18 5.07
N PRO A 117 0.72 -13.85 4.58
CA PRO A 117 0.60 -14.78 3.44
C PRO A 117 -0.36 -15.96 3.71
N THR A 118 -0.68 -16.24 4.98
CA THR A 118 -1.56 -17.34 5.39
C THR A 118 -2.99 -16.91 5.71
N MET A 119 -3.27 -15.60 5.78
CA MET A 119 -4.55 -15.09 6.27
C MET A 119 -5.71 -15.19 5.27
N ASN A 120 -5.42 -15.46 3.99
CA ASN A 120 -6.39 -15.64 2.89
C ASN A 120 -7.58 -14.64 2.94
N ILE A 121 -7.24 -13.36 3.09
CA ILE A 121 -8.17 -12.22 3.17
C ILE A 121 -8.94 -12.06 1.85
#